data_AF-A0A7S2LDY1-F1
#
_entry.id   AF-A0A7S2LDY1-F1
#
_cell.length_a   1.000
_cell.length_b   1.000
_cell.length_c   1.000
_cell.angle_alpha   90.00
_cell.angle_beta   90.00
_cell.angle_gamma   90.00
#
_symmetry.space_group_name_H-M   'P 1'
#
loop_
_entity.id
_entity.type
_entity.pdbx_description
1 polymer ?
#
loop_
_entity_poly.entity_id
_entity_poly.type
_entity_poly.pdbx_seq_one_letter_code
_entity_poly.pdbx_strand_id
1 'polypeptide(L)'
;PNDNLLIAFDTRNRNPTFVMERINNKKHGVAATTEQKAPPSRKNKRFFEDKTIPEHHRSRNHHYRNSGYDRGHLAPAADFKTDSEVQDSFSLSNISPQLPRFNRTMWLRVEEFVRSVAEHEEKFKGDSSEG
;
A
#
# COMPACT_ATOMS: atom_id res chain seq x y z
N PRO A 1 -3.34 2.88 14.05
CA PRO A 1 -4.18 2.91 12.84
C PRO A 1 -3.42 3.66 11.75
N ASN A 2 -3.47 3.20 10.49
CA ASN A 2 -2.86 3.92 9.38
C ASN A 2 -3.92 4.88 8.81
N ASP A 3 -3.79 6.17 9.11
CA ASP A 3 -4.77 7.18 8.69
C ASP A 3 -4.79 7.41 7.17
N ASN A 4 -3.78 6.91 6.46
CA ASN A 4 -3.66 6.98 5.00
C ASN A 4 -4.13 5.70 4.31
N LEU A 5 -4.70 4.72 5.04
CA LEU A 5 -5.17 3.44 4.49
C LEU A 5 -6.50 3.03 5.12
N LEU A 6 -7.55 3.00 4.30
CA LEU A 6 -8.88 2.50 4.65
C LEU A 6 -9.21 1.26 3.82
N ILE A 7 -9.70 0.21 4.48
CA ILE A 7 -10.03 -1.06 3.84
C ILE A 7 -11.44 -1.46 4.23
N ALA A 8 -12.31 -1.67 3.24
CA ALA A 8 -13.54 -2.42 3.43
C ALA A 8 -13.32 -3.86 2.94
N PHE A 9 -13.60 -4.84 3.79
CA PHE A 9 -13.24 -6.23 3.54
C PHE A 9 -14.47 -7.15 3.45
N ASP A 10 -14.52 -7.99 2.42
CA ASP A 10 -15.56 -9.01 2.27
C ASP A 10 -15.14 -10.30 2.98
N THR A 11 -15.77 -10.58 4.13
CA THR A 11 -15.50 -11.78 4.95
C THR A 11 -15.94 -13.09 4.33
N ARG A 12 -16.81 -13.06 3.30
CA ARG A 12 -17.25 -14.26 2.57
C ARG A 12 -16.18 -14.71 1.59
N ASN A 13 -15.61 -13.75 0.86
CA ASN A 13 -14.60 -13.99 -0.17
C ASN A 13 -13.16 -13.91 0.35
N ARG A 14 -12.98 -13.40 1.58
CA ARG A 14 -11.67 -13.15 2.20
C ARG A 14 -10.81 -12.21 1.35
N ASN A 15 -11.45 -11.22 0.75
CA ASN A 15 -10.84 -10.27 -0.18
C ASN A 15 -11.35 -8.85 0.12
N PRO A 16 -10.53 -7.81 -0.07
CA PRO A 16 -11.02 -6.43 -0.03
C PRO A 16 -12.18 -6.21 -1.01
N THR A 17 -13.22 -5.52 -0.54
CA THR A 17 -14.28 -4.94 -1.37
C THR A 17 -13.76 -3.66 -2.04
N PHE A 18 -13.12 -2.81 -1.26
CA PHE A 18 -12.32 -1.70 -1.76
C PHE A 18 -11.18 -1.39 -0.80
N VAL A 19 -10.15 -0.75 -1.35
CA VAL A 19 -9.07 -0.13 -0.59
C VAL A 19 -8.98 1.31 -1.05
N MET A 20 -8.90 2.22 -0.08
CA MET A 20 -8.69 3.63 -0.31
C MET A 20 -7.40 4.03 0.38
N GLU A 21 -6.54 4.73 -0.35
CA GLU A 21 -5.31 5.29 0.19
C GLU A 21 -5.25 6.79 -0.03
N ARG A 22 -4.51 7.46 0.84
CA ARG A 22 -4.16 8.86 0.68
C ARG A 22 -2.68 8.97 0.33
N ILE A 23 -2.38 9.34 -0.91
CA ILE A 23 -1.01 9.58 -1.36
C ILE A 23 -0.57 10.97 -0.90
N ASN A 24 0.38 11.02 0.04
CA ASN A 24 0.96 12.27 0.54
C ASN A 24 2.29 12.55 -0.17
N ASN A 25 2.33 13.53 -1.07
CA ASN A 25 3.56 13.89 -1.82
C ASN A 25 4.38 15.00 -1.18
N LYS A 26 4.25 15.22 0.13
CA LYS A 26 5.29 15.96 0.84
C LYS A 26 6.59 15.18 0.63
N LYS A 27 7.47 15.74 -0.21
CA LYS A 27 8.86 15.31 -0.33
C LYS A 27 9.44 15.19 1.08
N HIS A 28 10.55 14.47 1.23
CA HIS A 28 11.38 14.50 2.45
C HIS A 28 11.95 15.92 2.68
N GLY A 29 11.07 16.90 2.91
CA GLY A 29 11.32 18.32 3.07
C GLY A 29 10.99 18.78 4.49
N VAL A 30 11.00 17.88 5.46
CA VAL A 30 11.45 18.27 6.79
C VAL A 30 12.96 18.20 6.69
N ALA A 31 13.60 19.35 6.86
CA ALA A 31 15.05 19.46 7.04
C ALA A 31 15.53 18.26 7.86
N ALA A 32 16.62 17.64 7.41
CA ALA A 32 17.29 16.58 8.13
C ALA A 32 17.65 17.05 9.55
N THR A 33 16.71 16.94 10.49
CA THR A 33 16.99 16.94 11.91
C THR A 33 17.77 15.67 12.16
N THR A 34 18.92 15.83 12.79
CA THR A 34 20.10 14.99 12.99
C THR A 34 19.88 13.56 13.55
N GLU A 35 18.85 12.84 13.09
CA GLU A 35 18.60 11.43 13.39
C GLU A 35 18.06 10.74 12.13
N GLN A 36 18.93 10.47 11.16
CA GLN A 36 18.56 9.79 9.91
C GLN A 36 18.19 8.32 10.18
N LYS A 37 16.90 8.07 10.44
CA LYS A 37 16.29 6.76 10.21
C LYS A 37 16.25 6.54 8.70
N ALA A 38 16.75 5.39 8.24
CA ALA A 38 16.76 5.03 6.81
C ALA A 38 15.37 5.23 6.16
N PRO A 39 15.30 5.50 4.84
CA PRO A 39 14.02 5.61 4.15
C PRO A 39 13.17 4.35 4.38
N PRO A 40 11.84 4.50 4.46
CA PRO A 40 10.95 3.37 4.72
C PRO A 40 11.18 2.27 3.68
N SER A 41 11.31 1.03 4.14
CA SER A 41 11.74 -0.06 3.26
C SER A 41 10.73 -1.20 3.23
N ARG A 42 10.44 -1.65 2.00
CA ARG A 42 9.73 -2.91 1.76
C ARG A 42 10.59 -4.13 2.10
N LYS A 43 11.91 -3.96 2.19
CA LYS A 43 12.85 -5.04 2.50
C LYS A 43 12.53 -5.60 3.89
N ASN A 44 12.52 -6.92 4.03
CA ASN A 44 12.22 -7.66 5.26
C ASN A 44 10.78 -7.55 5.79
N LYS A 45 9.86 -6.85 5.10
CA LYS A 45 8.43 -6.85 5.45
C LYS A 45 7.81 -8.18 5.05
N ARG A 46 6.95 -8.72 5.91
CA ARG A 46 6.25 -9.99 5.70
C ARG A 46 4.76 -9.75 5.69
N PHE A 47 4.07 -10.40 4.75
CA PHE A 47 2.61 -10.43 4.74
C PHE A 47 2.08 -11.08 6.02
N PHE A 48 1.08 -10.45 6.63
CA PHE A 48 0.51 -10.91 7.90
C PHE A 48 -1.01 -10.92 7.86
N GLU A 49 -1.60 -11.75 8.71
CA GLU A 49 -3.04 -11.88 8.83
C GLU A 49 -3.60 -10.75 9.69
N ASP A 50 -4.69 -10.13 9.24
CA ASP A 50 -5.40 -9.13 10.01
C ASP A 50 -6.12 -9.80 11.19
N LYS A 51 -5.63 -9.54 12.41
CA LYS A 51 -6.15 -10.17 13.62
C LYS A 51 -7.48 -9.61 14.09
N THR A 52 -7.93 -8.48 13.53
CA THR A 52 -9.22 -7.87 13.86
C THR A 52 -10.39 -8.61 13.21
N ILE A 53 -10.14 -9.31 12.09
CA ILE A 53 -11.14 -10.13 11.38
C ILE A 53 -11.15 -11.53 11.99
N PRO A 54 -12.31 -12.16 12.30
CA PRO A 54 -12.33 -13.52 12.85
C PRO A 54 -11.54 -14.55 12.01
N GLU A 55 -10.95 -15.55 12.67
CA GLU A 55 -9.99 -16.48 12.06
C GLU A 55 -10.53 -17.21 10.81
N HIS A 56 -11.82 -17.55 10.81
CA HIS A 56 -12.49 -18.27 9.73
C HIS A 56 -12.82 -17.36 8.52
N HIS A 57 -12.79 -16.04 8.72
CA HIS A 57 -13.12 -15.02 7.71
C HIS A 57 -11.90 -14.27 7.17
N ARG A 58 -10.75 -14.30 7.86
CA ARG A 58 -9.56 -13.58 7.43
C ARG A 58 -8.80 -14.30 6.31
N SER A 59 -8.12 -13.53 5.48
CA SER A 59 -7.17 -14.07 4.51
C SER A 59 -5.86 -14.48 5.19
N ARG A 60 -5.24 -15.58 4.73
CA ARG A 60 -4.07 -16.22 5.34
C ARG A 60 -3.00 -16.52 4.32
N ASN A 61 -1.74 -16.53 4.75
CA ASN A 61 -0.60 -16.76 3.86
C ASN A 61 -0.68 -18.11 3.12
N HIS A 62 -1.24 -19.13 3.77
CA HIS A 62 -1.37 -20.46 3.15
C HIS A 62 -2.35 -20.48 1.97
N HIS A 63 -3.32 -19.56 1.89
CA HIS A 63 -4.23 -19.45 0.74
C HIS A 63 -3.48 -19.13 -0.57
N TYR A 64 -2.34 -18.44 -0.48
CA TYR A 64 -1.55 -18.03 -1.63
C TYR A 64 -0.43 -19.02 -1.97
N ARG A 65 0.03 -19.80 -1.00
CA ARG A 65 1.14 -20.75 -1.17
C ARG A 65 0.75 -21.81 -2.21
N ASN A 66 1.58 -21.98 -3.24
CA ASN A 66 1.37 -22.94 -4.34
C ASN A 66 0.05 -22.74 -5.12
N SER A 67 -0.60 -21.57 -5.02
CA SER A 67 -1.86 -21.28 -5.71
C SER A 67 -1.69 -20.87 -7.18
N GLY A 68 -0.48 -20.47 -7.57
CA GLY A 68 -0.22 -19.81 -8.85
C GLY A 68 -0.48 -18.29 -8.85
N TYR A 69 -0.99 -17.73 -7.74
CA TYR A 69 -1.26 -16.30 -7.59
C TYR A 69 -0.26 -15.62 -6.67
N ASP A 70 0.08 -14.37 -7.00
CA ASP A 70 0.80 -13.47 -6.11
C ASP A 70 -0.14 -12.89 -5.05
N ARG A 71 0.47 -12.44 -3.94
CA ARG A 71 -0.14 -11.52 -2.97
C ARG A 71 -0.04 -10.10 -3.52
N GLY A 72 -0.96 -9.73 -4.41
CA GLY A 72 -1.00 -8.41 -5.05
C GLY A 72 -1.56 -7.35 -4.10
N HIS A 73 -0.84 -6.24 -3.94
CA HIS A 73 -1.32 -5.11 -3.14
C HIS A 73 -2.43 -4.37 -3.89
N LEU A 74 -3.42 -3.84 -3.18
CA LEU A 74 -4.32 -2.83 -3.73
C LEU A 74 -3.82 -1.42 -3.44
N ALA A 75 -3.49 -1.11 -2.17
CA ALA A 75 -2.67 0.05 -1.82
C ALA A 75 -1.18 -0.37 -1.76
N PRO A 76 -0.32 0.08 -2.69
CA PRO A 76 1.06 -0.38 -2.78
C PRO A 76 1.92 0.21 -1.67
N ALA A 77 2.79 -0.63 -1.09
CA ALA A 77 3.67 -0.18 -0.01
C ALA A 77 4.60 1.00 -0.37
N ALA A 78 4.82 1.26 -1.66
CA ALA A 78 5.67 2.37 -2.12
C ALA A 78 5.02 3.75 -1.94
N ASP A 79 3.71 3.81 -1.68
CA ASP A 79 2.98 5.08 -1.54
C ASP A 79 3.02 5.62 -0.10
N PHE A 80 3.44 4.78 0.86
CA PHE A 80 3.53 5.11 2.27
C PHE A 80 4.91 5.66 2.68
N LYS A 81 4.96 6.52 3.70
CA LYS A 81 6.16 7.32 4.05
C LYS A 81 6.86 6.87 5.32
N THR A 82 6.21 6.08 6.15
CA THR A 82 6.80 5.53 7.37
C THR A 82 6.90 4.01 7.32
N ASP A 83 7.86 3.45 8.04
CA ASP A 83 8.00 1.99 8.14
C ASP A 83 6.76 1.30 8.73
N SER A 84 5.97 2.01 9.55
CA SER A 84 4.71 1.51 10.11
C SER A 84 3.66 1.42 9.02
N GLU A 85 3.44 2.49 8.27
CA GLU A 85 2.45 2.49 7.18
C GLU A 85 2.84 1.49 6.07
N VAL A 86 4.13 1.42 5.73
CA VAL A 86 4.67 0.38 4.83
C VAL A 86 4.41 -1.01 5.40
N GLN A 87 4.54 -1.22 6.71
CA GLN A 87 4.18 -2.51 7.30
C GLN A 87 2.67 -2.75 7.17
N ASP A 88 1.83 -1.77 7.47
CA ASP A 88 0.37 -1.90 7.43
C ASP A 88 -0.15 -2.31 6.04
N SER A 89 0.49 -1.85 4.96
CA SER A 89 0.13 -2.24 3.59
C SER A 89 0.33 -3.75 3.30
N PHE A 90 1.13 -4.46 4.11
CA PHE A 90 1.35 -5.91 3.98
C PHE A 90 0.28 -6.75 4.71
N SER A 91 -0.72 -6.12 5.33
CA SER A 91 -1.87 -6.84 5.86
C SER A 91 -2.58 -7.59 4.72
N LEU A 92 -2.89 -8.86 4.91
CA LEU A 92 -3.63 -9.65 3.91
C LEU A 92 -5.07 -9.15 3.68
N SER A 93 -5.57 -8.21 4.48
CA SER A 93 -6.81 -7.48 4.19
C SER A 93 -6.67 -6.47 3.03
N ASN A 94 -5.45 -6.03 2.71
CA ASN A 94 -5.11 -5.17 1.55
C ASN A 94 -4.73 -5.98 0.28
N ILE A 95 -4.81 -7.31 0.34
CA ILE A 95 -4.23 -8.18 -0.69
C ILE A 95 -5.33 -8.93 -1.44
N SER A 96 -5.17 -8.98 -2.76
CA SER A 96 -5.97 -9.84 -3.65
C SER A 96 -5.08 -10.83 -4.41
N PRO A 97 -5.61 -12.03 -4.74
CA PRO A 97 -4.92 -12.96 -5.62
C PRO A 97 -4.79 -12.33 -7.01
N GLN A 98 -3.56 -12.08 -7.43
CA GLN A 98 -3.27 -11.50 -8.73
C GLN A 98 -2.39 -12.44 -9.55
N LEU A 99 -2.66 -12.55 -10.85
CA LEU A 99 -1.78 -13.31 -11.75
C LEU A 99 -0.37 -12.69 -11.73
N PRO A 100 0.72 -13.48 -11.65
CA PRO A 100 2.07 -12.93 -11.51
C PRO A 100 2.46 -11.92 -12.58
N ARG A 101 2.13 -12.19 -13.86
CA ARG A 101 2.41 -11.27 -14.97
C ARG A 101 1.58 -9.98 -14.90
N PHE A 102 0.35 -10.06 -14.38
CA PHE A 102 -0.50 -8.89 -14.21
C PHE A 102 0.05 -7.98 -13.10
N ASN A 103 0.28 -8.54 -11.91
CA ASN A 103 0.79 -7.84 -10.73
C ASN A 103 2.14 -7.15 -11.01
N ARG A 104 3.09 -7.89 -11.59
CA ARG A 104 4.48 -7.44 -11.77
C ARG A 104 4.69 -6.56 -13.02
N THR A 105 3.65 -6.25 -13.78
CA THR A 105 3.77 -5.45 -14.99
C THR A 105 2.64 -4.45 -15.12
N MET A 106 1.45 -4.87 -15.55
CA MET A 106 0.37 -3.92 -15.86
C MET A 106 -0.11 -3.19 -14.62
N TRP A 107 -0.25 -3.90 -13.49
CA TRP A 107 -0.63 -3.30 -12.23
C TRP A 107 0.45 -2.35 -11.72
N LEU A 108 1.71 -2.76 -11.72
CA LEU A 108 2.85 -1.90 -11.38
C LEU A 108 2.86 -0.59 -12.20
N ARG A 109 2.57 -0.63 -13.51
CA ARG A 109 2.49 0.57 -14.35
C ARG A 109 1.35 1.50 -13.94
N VAL A 110 0.23 0.95 -13.47
CA VAL A 110 -0.89 1.75 -12.93
C VAL A 110 -0.47 2.41 -11.62
N GLU A 111 0.17 1.66 -10.71
CA GLU A 111 0.71 2.20 -9.45
C GLU A 111 1.69 3.36 -9.70
N GLU A 112 2.63 3.18 -10.65
CA GLU A 112 3.59 4.22 -11.05
C GLU A 112 2.90 5.45 -11.65
N PHE A 113 1.93 5.23 -12.54
CA PHE A 113 1.15 6.31 -13.16
C PHE A 113 0.37 7.13 -12.12
N VAL A 114 -0.37 6.48 -11.23
CA VAL A 114 -1.14 7.17 -10.17
C VAL A 114 -0.21 8.02 -9.29
N ARG A 115 0.96 7.49 -8.90
CA ARG A 115 1.95 8.25 -8.13
C ARG A 115 2.43 9.49 -8.89
N SER A 116 2.73 9.35 -10.18
CA SER A 116 3.16 10.48 -11.03
C SER A 116 2.09 11.57 -11.16
N VAL A 117 0.82 11.18 -11.29
CA VAL A 117 -0.31 12.13 -11.36
C VAL A 117 -0.42 12.88 -10.05
N ALA A 118 -0.38 12.18 -8.92
CA ALA A 118 -0.44 12.79 -7.61
C ALA A 118 0.73 13.78 -7.39
N GLU A 119 1.94 13.44 -7.85
CA GLU A 119 3.11 14.33 -7.75
C GLU A 119 2.96 15.60 -8.57
N HIS A 120 2.27 15.52 -9.72
CA HIS A 120 2.02 16.67 -10.59
C HIS A 120 0.96 17.61 -10.01
N GLU A 121 -0.15 17.08 -9.49
CA GLU A 121 -1.22 17.86 -8.85
C GLU A 121 -0.72 18.71 -7.68
N GLU A 122 0.20 18.18 -6.88
CA GLU A 122 0.76 18.90 -5.74
C GLU A 122 1.69 20.05 -6.16
N LYS A 123 2.42 19.91 -7.27
CA LYS A 123 3.21 21.02 -7.85
C LYS A 123 2.30 22.15 -8.31
N PHE A 124 1.20 21.81 -8.99
CA PHE A 124 0.25 22.80 -9.49
C PHE A 124 -0.40 23.61 -8.36
N LYS A 125 -0.76 22.97 -7.25
CA LYS A 125 -1.27 23.67 -6.05
C LYS A 125 -0.23 24.58 -5.42
N GLY A 126 1.03 24.17 -5.38
CA GLY A 126 2.14 24.98 -4.86
C GLY A 126 2.31 26.29 -5.62
N ASP A 127 2.37 26.23 -6.95
CA ASP A 127 2.56 27.39 -7.82
C ASP A 127 1.36 28.36 -7.78
N SER A 128 0.15 27.86 -7.54
CA SER A 128 -1.07 28.70 -7.42
C SER A 128 -1.22 29.46 -6.10
N SER A 129 -0.35 29.20 -5.11
CA SER A 129 -0.41 29.82 -3.77
C SER A 129 0.62 30.94 -3.56
N GLU A 130 1.46 31.24 -4.55
CA GLU A 130 2.46 32.32 -4.53
C GLU A 130 2.05 33.55 -5.36
N GLY A 131 0.77 33.65 -5.77
CA GLY A 131 0.21 34.76 -6.55
C GLY A 131 -0.79 35.62 -5.79
#